data_AF-A0A382RJI9-F1
#
_entry.id   AF-A0A382RJI9-F1
#
_cell.length_a   1.000
_cell.length_b   1.000
_cell.length_c   1.000
_cell.angle_alpha   90.00
_cell.angle_beta   90.00
_cell.angle_gamma   90.00
#
_symmetry.space_group_name_H-M   'P 1'
#
loop_
_entity.id
_entity.type
_entity.pdbx_description
1 polymer ?
#
loop_
_entity_poly.entity_id
_entity_poly.type
_entity_poly.pdbx_seq_one_letter_code
_entity_poly.pdbx_strand_id
1 'polypeptide(L)'
;MNALTTFVLRLAKWPVALAALVALPGAVLGFKDEIEATVDVFEAMRPFLYAAGGYAAIWMIVLRPRSMREGSFWSTLEHEATHILFALLTFSQVRELAASSGQGGYMKHRGGDNWLVTIAPYFFPTLSVPVILVTLLLEGSEVDVANAVLGVTVAYHIT
;
A
#
# COMPACT_ATOMS: atom_id res chain seq x y z
N MET A 1 14.83 -5.96 -17.46
CA MET A 1 15.54 -6.58 -16.34
C MET A 1 16.70 -7.42 -16.85
N ASN A 2 17.88 -7.33 -16.22
CA ASN A 2 19.04 -8.14 -16.59
C ASN A 2 18.98 -9.55 -15.97
N ALA A 3 19.87 -10.46 -16.40
CA ALA A 3 19.88 -11.85 -15.93
C ALA A 3 20.19 -11.98 -14.43
N LEU A 4 21.08 -11.12 -13.91
CA LEU A 4 21.47 -11.13 -12.49
C LEU A 4 20.29 -10.79 -11.58
N THR A 5 19.58 -9.69 -11.84
CA THR A 5 18.39 -9.30 -11.07
C THR A 5 17.32 -10.38 -11.13
N THR A 6 17.12 -11.00 -12.29
CA THR A 6 16.18 -12.12 -12.45
C THR A 6 16.56 -13.32 -11.58
N PHE A 7 17.85 -13.68 -11.58
CA PHE A 7 18.37 -14.78 -10.77
C PHE A 7 18.20 -14.51 -9.28
N VAL A 8 18.59 -13.32 -8.82
CA VAL A 8 18.47 -12.91 -7.40
C VAL A 8 17.01 -12.95 -6.95
N LEU A 9 16.09 -12.38 -7.73
CA LEU A 9 14.66 -12.40 -7.39
C LEU A 9 14.12 -13.83 -7.31
N ARG A 10 14.45 -14.70 -8.28
CA ARG A 10 14.02 -16.10 -8.25
C ARG A 10 14.54 -16.85 -7.04
N LEU A 11 15.80 -16.62 -6.67
CA LEU A 11 16.42 -17.22 -5.50
C LEU A 11 15.78 -16.71 -4.20
N ALA A 12 15.49 -15.41 -4.12
CA ALA A 12 14.90 -14.78 -2.94
C ALA A 12 13.42 -15.12 -2.71
N LYS A 13 12.68 -15.54 -3.75
CA LYS A 13 11.22 -15.79 -3.70
C LYS A 13 10.81 -16.67 -2.51
N TRP A 14 11.40 -17.87 -2.42
CA TRP A 14 11.01 -18.86 -1.41
C TRP A 14 11.55 -18.55 0.00
N PRO A 15 12.81 -18.10 0.18
CA PRO A 15 13.27 -17.62 1.46
C PRO A 15 12.41 -16.49 2.02
N VAL A 16 12.03 -15.51 1.20
CA VAL A 16 11.16 -14.40 1.63
C VAL A 16 9.76 -14.91 1.97
N ALA A 17 9.18 -15.79 1.15
CA ALA A 17 7.87 -16.37 1.42
C ALA A 17 7.85 -17.17 2.74
N LEU A 18 8.88 -17.98 3.01
CA LEU A 18 8.99 -18.75 4.24
C LEU A 18 9.23 -17.82 5.45
N ALA A 19 10.10 -16.82 5.32
CA ALA A 19 10.34 -15.84 6.38
C ALA A 19 9.06 -15.07 6.73
N ALA A 20 8.28 -14.64 5.73
CA ALA A 20 6.99 -13.99 5.95
C ALA A 20 6.00 -14.90 6.68
N LEU A 21 5.93 -16.19 6.31
CA LEU A 21 5.07 -17.17 6.98
C LEU A 21 5.49 -17.42 8.44
N VAL A 22 6.79 -17.56 8.69
CA VAL A 22 7.34 -17.75 10.05
C VAL A 22 7.13 -16.50 10.91
N ALA A 23 7.22 -15.30 10.32
CA ALA A 23 7.01 -14.04 11.02
C ALA A 23 5.52 -13.76 11.32
N LEU A 24 4.59 -14.43 10.63
CA LEU A 24 3.15 -14.14 10.73
C LEU A 24 2.60 -14.18 12.17
N PRO A 25 2.90 -15.20 13.01
CA PRO A 25 2.42 -15.19 14.39
C PRO A 25 2.96 -14.01 15.20
N GLY A 26 4.24 -13.66 15.00
CA GLY A 26 4.86 -12.50 15.65
C GLY A 26 4.25 -11.19 15.17
N ALA A 27 3.93 -11.06 13.89
CA ALA A 27 3.26 -9.88 13.33
C ALA A 27 1.83 -9.72 13.90
N VAL A 28 1.09 -10.82 14.10
CA VAL A 28 -0.23 -10.79 14.73
C VAL A 28 -0.15 -10.35 16.19
N LEU A 29 0.83 -10.88 16.95
CA LEU A 29 1.03 -10.48 18.34
C LEU A 29 1.48 -9.01 18.44
N GLY A 30 2.45 -8.59 17.63
CA GLY A 30 2.88 -7.19 17.58
C GLY A 30 1.74 -6.26 17.20
N PHE A 31 0.90 -6.63 16.22
CA PHE A 31 -0.27 -5.82 15.87
C PHE A 31 -1.28 -5.72 17.02
N LYS A 32 -1.48 -6.80 17.78
CA LYS A 32 -2.30 -6.77 19.00
C LYS A 32 -1.71 -5.80 20.03
N ASP A 33 -0.40 -5.89 20.27
CA ASP A 33 0.28 -5.04 21.24
C ASP A 33 0.19 -3.55 20.84
N GLU A 34 0.32 -3.23 19.55
CA GLU A 34 0.12 -1.87 19.02
C GLU A 34 -1.33 -1.36 19.17
N ILE A 35 -2.33 -2.24 19.00
CA ILE A 35 -3.73 -1.88 19.28
C ILE A 35 -3.92 -1.58 20.77
N GLU A 36 -3.35 -2.39 21.65
CA GLU A 36 -3.44 -2.20 23.10
C GLU A 36 -2.73 -0.90 23.51
N ALA A 37 -1.54 -0.63 22.98
CA ALA A 37 -0.79 0.61 23.21
C ALA A 37 -1.54 1.85 22.71
N THR A 38 -2.34 1.73 21.64
CA THR A 38 -3.13 2.85 21.09
C THR A 38 -4.09 3.45 22.12
N VAL A 39 -4.55 2.66 23.10
CA VAL A 39 -5.41 3.16 24.20
C VAL A 39 -4.65 4.20 25.03
N ASP A 40 -3.38 3.95 25.35
CA ASP A 40 -2.57 4.81 26.19
C ASP A 40 -2.10 6.08 25.46
N VAL A 41 -1.94 6.00 24.13
CA VAL A 41 -1.54 7.13 23.27
C VAL A 41 -2.67 7.66 22.39
N PHE A 42 -3.92 7.44 22.79
CA PHE A 42 -5.09 7.80 21.98
C PHE A 42 -5.08 9.26 21.53
N GLU A 43 -4.71 10.19 22.41
CA GLU A 43 -4.66 11.62 22.09
C GLU A 43 -3.72 11.95 20.93
N ALA A 44 -2.57 11.28 20.85
CA ALA A 44 -1.60 11.44 19.77
C ALA A 44 -2.06 10.74 18.48
N MET A 45 -2.77 9.61 18.61
CA MET A 45 -3.28 8.83 17.48
C MET A 45 -4.62 9.33 16.94
N ARG A 46 -5.31 10.20 17.67
CA ARG A 46 -6.66 10.69 17.34
C ARG A 46 -6.76 11.26 15.92
N PRO A 47 -5.83 12.11 15.42
CA PRO A 47 -5.91 12.62 14.05
C PRO A 47 -5.94 11.48 13.00
N PHE A 48 -5.09 10.48 13.17
CA PHE A 48 -5.04 9.30 12.32
C PHE A 48 -6.35 8.50 12.40
N LEU A 49 -6.80 8.15 13.61
CA LEU A 49 -7.99 7.31 13.82
C LEU A 49 -9.27 7.96 13.30
N TYR A 50 -9.46 9.26 13.54
CA TYR A 50 -10.64 9.98 13.06
C TYR A 50 -10.64 10.15 11.55
N ALA A 51 -9.48 10.41 10.95
CA ALA A 51 -9.37 10.54 9.51
C ALA A 51 -9.57 9.18 8.80
N ALA A 52 -8.98 8.11 9.33
CA ALA A 52 -9.19 6.75 8.83
C ALA A 52 -10.66 6.31 8.96
N GLY A 53 -11.25 6.46 10.15
CA GLY A 53 -12.65 6.12 10.40
C GLY A 53 -13.62 6.98 9.59
N GLY A 54 -13.35 8.28 9.47
CA GLY A 54 -14.14 9.21 8.66
C GLY A 54 -14.10 8.85 7.18
N TYR A 55 -12.92 8.56 6.63
CA TYR A 55 -12.79 8.09 5.26
C TYR A 55 -13.52 6.77 5.05
N ALA A 56 -13.34 5.78 5.93
CA ALA A 56 -14.01 4.49 5.83
C ALA A 56 -15.55 4.63 5.87
N ALA A 57 -16.08 5.53 6.71
CA ALA A 57 -17.50 5.82 6.76
C ALA A 57 -18.01 6.47 5.46
N ILE A 58 -17.29 7.47 4.95
CA ILE A 58 -17.60 8.10 3.65
C ILE A 58 -17.55 7.06 2.53
N TRP A 59 -16.53 6.21 2.53
CA TRP A 59 -16.41 5.15 1.55
C TRP A 59 -17.59 4.19 1.62
N MET A 60 -17.92 3.67 2.81
CA MET A 60 -19.00 2.69 2.97
C MET A 60 -20.37 3.23 2.55
N ILE A 61 -20.66 4.49 2.87
CA ILE A 61 -21.97 5.10 2.65
C ILE A 61 -22.09 5.68 1.23
N VAL A 62 -21.04 6.34 0.73
CA VAL A 62 -21.12 7.19 -0.47
C VAL A 62 -20.36 6.62 -1.66
N LEU A 63 -19.14 6.11 -1.44
CA LEU A 63 -18.23 5.73 -2.53
C LEU A 63 -18.38 4.26 -2.94
N ARG A 64 -18.57 3.34 -1.98
CA ARG A 64 -18.70 1.90 -2.21
C ARG A 64 -19.84 1.58 -3.19
N PRO A 65 -21.06 2.15 -3.08
CA PRO A 65 -22.11 1.87 -4.06
C PRO A 65 -21.75 2.34 -5.48
N ARG A 66 -20.98 3.43 -5.61
CA ARG A 66 -20.50 3.95 -6.91
C ARG A 66 -19.38 3.08 -7.46
N SER A 67 -18.37 2.80 -6.63
CA SER A 67 -17.23 1.94 -6.95
C SER A 67 -17.68 0.54 -7.39
N MET A 68 -18.69 -0.05 -6.75
CA MET A 68 -19.24 -1.34 -7.17
C MET A 68 -19.95 -1.31 -8.53
N ARG A 69 -20.49 -0.16 -8.95
CA ARG A 69 -21.20 -0.01 -10.23
C ARG A 69 -20.28 0.39 -11.37
N GLU A 70 -19.35 1.29 -11.10
CA GLU A 70 -18.55 2.00 -12.10
C GLU A 70 -17.06 1.64 -12.00
N GLY A 71 -16.63 0.92 -10.96
CA GLY A 71 -15.23 0.76 -10.57
C GLY A 71 -14.61 2.04 -10.02
N SER A 72 -13.42 1.93 -9.43
CA SER A 72 -12.65 3.09 -8.96
C SER A 72 -11.41 3.26 -9.82
N PHE A 73 -11.42 4.26 -10.73
CA PHE A 73 -10.25 4.58 -11.55
C PHE A 73 -9.01 4.85 -10.71
N TRP A 74 -9.15 5.59 -9.60
CA TRP A 74 -8.03 5.95 -8.75
C TRP A 74 -7.44 4.74 -8.02
N SER A 75 -8.28 3.80 -7.58
CA SER A 75 -7.81 2.56 -6.94
C SER A 75 -7.08 1.69 -7.96
N THR A 76 -7.65 1.54 -9.17
CA THR A 76 -6.97 0.85 -10.29
C THR A 76 -5.64 1.53 -10.63
N LEU A 77 -5.61 2.85 -10.72
CA LEU A 77 -4.40 3.60 -11.05
C LEU A 77 -3.32 3.43 -9.97
N GLU A 78 -3.67 3.49 -8.69
CA GLU A 78 -2.72 3.24 -7.59
C GLU A 78 -2.18 1.81 -7.66
N HIS A 79 -3.04 0.82 -7.91
CA HIS A 79 -2.65 -0.58 -8.07
C HIS A 79 -1.59 -0.74 -9.18
N GLU A 80 -1.87 -0.22 -10.38
CA GLU A 80 -0.95 -0.29 -11.51
C GLU A 80 0.31 0.58 -11.33
N ALA A 81 0.18 1.74 -10.67
CA ALA A 81 1.33 2.59 -10.32
C ALA A 81 2.28 1.87 -9.35
N THR A 82 1.74 1.05 -8.44
CA THR A 82 2.54 0.23 -7.53
C THR A 82 3.33 -0.83 -8.31
N HIS A 83 2.72 -1.48 -9.30
CA HIS A 83 3.44 -2.36 -10.21
C HIS A 83 4.56 -1.61 -10.95
N ILE A 84 4.30 -0.39 -11.44
CA ILE A 84 5.31 0.46 -12.11
C ILE A 84 6.47 0.75 -11.18
N LEU A 85 6.21 1.20 -9.96
CA LEU A 85 7.24 1.52 -8.99
C LEU A 85 8.18 0.33 -8.78
N PHE A 86 7.63 -0.85 -8.53
CA PHE A 86 8.45 -2.06 -8.33
C PHE A 86 9.13 -2.55 -9.60
N ALA A 87 8.53 -2.33 -10.78
CA ALA A 87 9.19 -2.60 -12.04
C ALA A 87 10.43 -1.70 -12.20
N LEU A 88 10.32 -0.42 -11.88
CA LEU A 88 11.45 0.52 -11.92
C LEU A 88 12.53 0.15 -10.89
N LEU A 89 12.16 -0.17 -9.65
CA LEU A 89 13.08 -0.60 -8.59
C LEU A 89 13.83 -1.91 -8.93
N THR A 90 13.21 -2.78 -9.73
CA THR A 90 13.82 -4.02 -10.24
C THR A 90 14.46 -3.87 -11.62
N PHE A 91 14.66 -2.63 -12.08
CA PHE A 91 15.29 -2.31 -13.36
C PHE A 91 14.59 -2.98 -14.57
N SER A 92 13.27 -3.09 -14.48
CA SER A 92 12.38 -3.52 -15.55
C SER A 92 11.92 -2.31 -16.34
N GLN A 93 11.86 -2.44 -17.67
CA GLN A 93 11.44 -1.34 -18.53
C GLN A 93 9.92 -1.39 -18.72
N VAL A 94 9.21 -0.43 -18.15
CA VAL A 94 7.76 -0.27 -18.34
C VAL A 94 7.47 0.14 -19.80
N ARG A 95 6.42 -0.44 -20.38
CA ARG A 95 6.04 -0.25 -21.79
C ARG A 95 4.65 0.31 -21.95
N GLU A 96 3.70 -0.19 -21.18
CA GLU A 96 2.29 0.19 -21.27
C GLU A 96 1.71 0.31 -19.87
N LEU A 97 0.84 1.30 -19.69
CA LEU A 97 -0.01 1.49 -18.53
C LEU A 97 -1.42 1.73 -19.04
N ALA A 98 -2.39 0.98 -18.52
CA ALA A 98 -3.79 1.24 -18.68
C ALA A 98 -4.48 1.17 -17.31
N ALA A 99 -5.26 2.20 -16.98
CA ALA A 99 -6.12 2.21 -15.82
C ALA A 99 -7.50 2.70 -16.25
N SER A 100 -8.55 2.03 -15.80
CA SER A 100 -9.92 2.39 -16.13
C SER A 100 -10.85 2.25 -14.93
N SER A 101 -11.96 2.96 -14.96
CA SER A 101 -13.12 2.72 -14.10
C SER A 101 -13.89 1.52 -14.67
N GLY A 102 -13.97 0.43 -13.90
CA GLY A 102 -14.89 -0.69 -14.14
C GLY A 102 -14.38 -1.79 -15.08
N GLN A 103 -13.37 -1.54 -15.91
CA GLN A 103 -12.71 -2.57 -16.74
C GLN A 103 -11.35 -3.02 -16.18
N GLY A 104 -10.98 -2.53 -14.99
CA GLY A 104 -9.70 -2.81 -14.35
C GLY A 104 -8.54 -2.04 -14.97
N GLY A 105 -7.33 -2.54 -14.74
CA GLY A 105 -6.09 -1.97 -15.23
C GLY A 105 -5.10 -3.05 -15.64
N TYR A 106 -4.04 -2.63 -16.30
CA TYR A 106 -2.86 -3.47 -16.49
C TYR A 106 -1.63 -2.61 -16.72
N MET A 107 -0.50 -3.17 -16.34
CA MET A 107 0.82 -2.67 -16.70
C MET A 107 1.60 -3.77 -17.40
N LYS A 108 2.34 -3.41 -18.46
CA LYS A 108 3.31 -4.30 -19.12
C LYS A 108 4.72 -3.77 -18.95
N HIS A 109 5.63 -4.66 -18.56
CA HIS A 109 7.05 -4.38 -18.53
C HIS A 109 7.83 -5.41 -19.35
N ARG A 110 9.04 -5.03 -19.78
CA ARG A 110 9.95 -5.91 -20.53
C ARG A 110 10.74 -6.79 -19.56
N GLY A 111 10.58 -8.10 -19.71
CA GLY A 111 11.27 -9.11 -18.90
C GLY A 111 10.35 -10.30 -18.66
N GLY A 112 10.92 -11.40 -18.14
CA GLY A 112 10.13 -12.54 -17.68
C GLY A 112 9.41 -12.24 -16.36
N ASP A 113 8.84 -13.29 -15.78
CA ASP A 113 8.05 -13.23 -14.54
C ASP A 113 8.86 -12.64 -13.37
N ASN A 114 8.32 -11.58 -12.75
CA ASN A 114 8.86 -10.90 -11.59
C ASN A 114 7.84 -10.91 -10.47
N TRP A 115 7.93 -11.92 -9.61
CA TRP A 115 6.98 -12.15 -8.53
C TRP A 115 6.82 -10.94 -7.61
N LEU A 116 7.89 -10.14 -7.42
CA LEU A 116 7.85 -8.97 -6.54
C LEU A 116 6.96 -7.89 -7.11
N VAL A 117 7.04 -7.63 -8.43
CA VAL A 117 6.12 -6.72 -9.12
C VAL A 117 4.69 -7.23 -8.97
N THR A 118 4.45 -8.53 -9.24
CA THR A 118 3.12 -9.14 -9.19
C THR A 118 2.43 -8.97 -7.83
N ILE A 119 3.17 -9.12 -6.73
CA ILE A 119 2.57 -9.03 -5.38
C ILE A 119 2.62 -7.61 -4.78
N ALA A 120 3.33 -6.67 -5.40
CA ALA A 120 3.59 -5.34 -4.84
C ALA A 120 2.34 -4.59 -4.34
N PRO A 121 1.23 -4.51 -5.10
CA PRO A 121 0.06 -3.75 -4.67
C PRO A 121 -0.64 -4.32 -3.43
N TYR A 122 -0.36 -5.57 -3.07
CA TYR A 122 -1.01 -6.23 -1.92
C TYR A 122 -0.28 -5.98 -0.60
N PHE A 123 0.97 -5.53 -0.64
CA PHE A 123 1.74 -5.26 0.58
C PHE A 123 2.28 -3.84 0.69
N PHE A 124 2.34 -3.08 -0.41
CA PHE A 124 2.95 -1.75 -0.43
C PHE A 124 1.89 -0.66 -0.57
N PRO A 125 1.61 0.11 0.50
CA PRO A 125 0.64 1.21 0.46
C PRO A 125 1.28 2.45 -0.18
N THR A 126 1.23 2.51 -1.51
CA THR A 126 1.96 3.51 -2.32
C THR A 126 1.69 4.95 -1.90
N LEU A 127 0.45 5.29 -1.53
CA LEU A 127 0.14 6.66 -1.07
C LEU A 127 0.57 6.92 0.38
N SER A 128 0.60 5.89 1.25
CA SER A 128 0.95 6.07 2.66
C SER A 128 2.46 6.20 2.86
N VAL A 129 3.29 5.53 2.06
CA VAL A 129 4.75 5.54 2.24
C VAL A 129 5.35 6.96 2.16
N PRO A 130 5.03 7.81 1.16
CA PRO A 130 5.50 9.20 1.15
C PRO A 130 5.07 9.99 2.38
N VAL A 131 3.84 9.76 2.89
CA VAL A 131 3.33 10.43 4.09
C VAL A 131 4.14 10.02 5.32
N ILE A 132 4.44 8.72 5.47
CA ILE A 132 5.31 8.22 6.54
C ILE A 132 6.69 8.88 6.47
N LEU A 133 7.30 8.93 5.29
CA LEU A 133 8.62 9.54 5.10
C LEU A 133 8.62 11.04 5.44
N VAL A 134 7.58 11.77 5.06
CA VAL A 134 7.43 13.19 5.41
C VAL A 134 7.24 13.34 6.93
N THR A 135 6.45 12.48 7.57
CA THR A 135 6.18 12.53 9.02
C THR A 135 7.47 12.43 9.83
N LEU A 136 8.47 11.67 9.37
CA LEU A 136 9.79 11.57 10.02
C LEU A 136 10.57 12.90 10.07
N LEU A 137 10.15 13.90 9.30
CA LEU A 137 10.79 15.22 9.20
C LEU A 137 9.97 16.34 9.87
N LEU A 138 8.79 16.02 10.40
CA LEU A 138 7.86 16.99 10.98
C LEU A 138 7.93 16.99 12.51
N GLU A 139 7.60 18.13 13.10
CA GLU A 139 7.53 18.32 14.54
C GLU A 139 6.27 19.12 14.93
N GLY A 140 5.84 18.99 16.18
CA GLY A 140 4.70 19.74 16.72
C GLY A 140 3.39 19.45 15.98
N SER A 141 2.61 20.49 15.70
CA SER A 141 1.24 20.36 15.14
C SER A 141 1.22 19.87 13.69
N GLU A 142 2.33 19.92 12.96
CA GLU A 142 2.40 19.43 11.58
C GLU A 142 2.29 17.90 11.54
N VAL A 143 2.73 17.22 12.60
CA VAL A 143 2.60 15.77 12.78
C VAL A 143 1.13 15.36 12.84
N ASP A 144 0.26 16.15 13.45
CA ASP A 144 -1.18 15.85 13.52
C ASP A 144 -1.83 15.84 12.13
N VAL A 145 -1.44 16.80 11.28
CA VAL A 145 -1.92 16.87 9.90
C VAL A 145 -1.41 15.67 9.10
N ALA A 146 -0.13 15.34 9.25
CA ALA A 146 0.46 14.18 8.57
C ALA A 146 -0.19 12.87 9.03
N ASN A 147 -0.47 12.71 10.33
CA ASN A 147 -1.20 11.58 10.90
C ASN A 147 -2.62 11.48 10.34
N ALA A 148 -3.34 12.61 10.21
CA ALA A 148 -4.66 12.61 9.58
C ALA A 148 -4.61 12.18 8.10
N VAL A 149 -3.66 12.72 7.32
CA VAL A 149 -3.45 12.31 5.92
C VAL A 149 -3.07 10.82 5.84
N LEU A 150 -2.22 10.35 6.76
CA LEU A 150 -1.84 8.94 6.84
C LEU A 150 -3.07 8.06 7.10
N GLY A 151 -3.96 8.46 8.01
CA GLY A 151 -5.21 7.76 8.29
C GLY A 151 -6.09 7.62 7.04
N VAL A 152 -6.25 8.71 6.27
CA VAL A 152 -6.99 8.66 4.99
C VAL A 152 -6.33 7.72 4.00
N THR A 153 -5.02 7.82 3.78
CA THR A 153 -4.32 7.01 2.76
C THR A 153 -4.31 5.52 3.12
N VAL A 154 -4.16 5.18 4.40
CA VAL A 154 -4.24 3.79 4.87
C VAL A 154 -5.66 3.26 4.69
N ALA A 155 -6.68 4.03 5.08
CA ALA A 155 -8.07 3.62 4.90
C ALA A 155 -8.44 3.48 3.41
N TYR A 156 -7.94 4.36 2.56
CA TYR A 156 -8.10 4.28 1.11
C TYR A 156 -7.47 3.01 0.52
N HIS A 157 -6.26 2.63 0.96
CA HIS A 157 -5.55 1.47 0.45
C HIS A 157 -6.27 0.13 0.76
N ILE A 158 -7.02 0.07 1.87
CA ILE A 158 -7.75 -1.15 2.29
C ILE A 158 -9.19 -1.24 1.76
N THR A 159 -9.69 -0.21 1.07
CA THR A 159 -11.10 -0.11 0.62
C THR A 159 -11.26 -0.21 -0.89
#